data_AF-C1CGJ1-F1
#
_entry.id   AF-C1CGJ1-F1
#
_cell.length_a   1.000
_cell.length_b   1.000
_cell.length_c   1.000
_cell.angle_alpha   90.00
_cell.angle_beta   90.00
_cell.angle_gamma   90.00
#
_symmetry.space_group_name_H-M   'P 1'
#
loop_
_entity.id
_entity.type
_entity.pdbx_description
1 polymer ?
#
loop_
_entity_poly.entity_id
_entity_poly.type
_entity_poly.pdbx_seq_one_letter_code
_entity_poly.pdbx_strand_id
1 'polypeptide(L)'
;MVVLSNKENWLVYPEEIARRLNISREMVLRHFKKIEKAGYLRTVKKSLGRGRGVQTFRFFSDTKITDFQFEIMLQRLDEAIAMKKSELSTIT
;
A
#
# COMPACT_ATOMS: atom_id res chain seq x y z
N MET A 1 0.61 12.84 -10.26
CA MET A 1 0.39 11.44 -9.87
C MET A 1 -0.12 11.43 -8.44
N VAL A 2 -1.41 11.19 -8.25
CA VAL A 2 -1.99 11.05 -6.91
C VAL A 2 -1.90 9.58 -6.53
N VAL A 3 -1.07 9.27 -5.55
CA VAL A 3 -1.04 7.92 -4.97
C VAL A 3 -2.10 7.88 -3.86
N LEU A 4 -3.19 7.12 -4.05
CA LEU A 4 -4.18 6.91 -2.99
C LEU A 4 -3.63 5.92 -1.95
N SER A 5 -2.65 6.38 -1.20
CA SER A 5 -2.16 5.74 0.01
C SER A 5 -2.38 6.72 1.15
N ASN A 6 -2.96 6.29 2.28
CA ASN A 6 -3.12 7.19 3.42
C ASN A 6 -1.72 7.67 3.84
N LYS A 7 -1.45 8.98 3.69
CA LYS A 7 -0.09 9.56 3.74
C LYS A 7 0.67 9.17 5.01
N GLU A 8 -0.04 8.96 6.12
CA GLU A 8 0.56 8.63 7.42
C GLU A 8 1.13 7.21 7.52
N ASN A 9 0.60 6.25 6.77
CA ASN A 9 0.99 4.85 6.91
C ASN A 9 1.12 4.08 5.59
N TRP A 10 0.85 4.73 4.47
CA TRP A 10 0.88 4.15 3.12
C TRP A 10 -0.07 2.96 2.93
N LEU A 11 -1.07 2.79 3.80
CA LEU A 11 -2.00 1.68 3.75
C LEU A 11 -3.32 2.06 3.09
N VAL A 12 -3.87 1.06 2.39
CA VAL A 12 -5.24 1.06 1.90
C VAL A 12 -5.96 -0.06 2.64
N TYR A 13 -7.12 0.27 3.20
CA TYR A 13 -7.93 -0.61 4.04
C TYR A 13 -9.16 -1.12 3.28
N PRO A 14 -9.12 -2.33 2.68
CA PRO A 14 -10.28 -2.91 1.99
C PRO A 14 -11.53 -2.99 2.87
N GLU A 15 -11.34 -3.23 4.17
CA GLU A 15 -12.40 -3.34 5.17
C GLU A 15 -13.15 -2.02 5.33
N GLU A 16 -12.43 -0.90 5.29
CA GLU A 16 -13.02 0.44 5.35
C GLU A 16 -13.86 0.75 4.11
N ILE A 17 -13.32 0.41 2.94
CA ILE A 17 -14.02 0.59 1.66
C ILE A 17 -15.29 -0.27 1.62
N ALA A 18 -15.17 -1.53 2.05
CA ALA A 18 -16.28 -2.46 2.16
C ALA A 18 -17.39 -1.91 3.06
N ARG A 19 -17.03 -1.38 4.24
CA ARG A 19 -17.96 -0.76 5.19
C ARG A 19 -18.67 0.47 4.61
N ARG A 20 -17.94 1.37 3.94
CA ARG A 20 -18.53 2.59 3.34
C ARG A 20 -19.50 2.28 2.19
N LEU A 21 -19.20 1.25 1.42
CA LEU A 21 -20.00 0.85 0.26
C LEU A 21 -21.05 -0.22 0.58
N ASN A 22 -21.12 -0.70 1.82
CA ASN A 22 -21.98 -1.81 2.25
C ASN A 22 -21.84 -3.07 1.38
N ILE A 23 -20.59 -3.45 1.07
CA ILE A 23 -20.26 -4.66 0.31
C ILE A 23 -19.26 -5.53 1.08
N SER A 24 -19.05 -6.78 0.64
CA SER A 24 -18.05 -7.64 1.27
C SER A 24 -16.62 -7.21 0.95
N ARG A 25 -15.71 -7.44 1.89
CA ARG A 25 -14.27 -7.25 1.71
C ARG A 25 -13.74 -8.04 0.52
N GLU A 26 -14.18 -9.28 0.33
CA GLU A 26 -13.83 -10.14 -0.80
C GLU A 26 -14.26 -9.50 -2.13
N MET A 27 -15.39 -8.79 -2.17
CA MET A 27 -15.80 -8.04 -3.35
C MET A 27 -14.83 -6.90 -3.65
N VAL A 28 -14.39 -6.14 -2.65
CA VAL A 28 -13.36 -5.09 -2.82
C VAL A 28 -12.06 -5.67 -3.37
N LEU A 29 -11.57 -6.77 -2.79
CA LEU A 29 -10.35 -7.44 -3.25
C LEU A 29 -10.46 -7.97 -4.68
N ARG A 30 -11.63 -8.47 -5.10
CA ARG A 30 -11.88 -8.85 -6.50
C ARG A 30 -11.79 -7.66 -7.45
N HIS A 31 -12.30 -6.49 -7.06
CA HIS A 31 -12.17 -5.28 -7.86
C HIS A 31 -10.72 -4.78 -7.93
N PHE A 32 -9.98 -4.84 -6.83
CA PHE A 32 -8.56 -4.51 -6.82
C PHE A 32 -7.78 -5.34 -7.83
N LYS A 33 -8.02 -6.66 -7.91
CA LYS A 33 -7.37 -7.49 -8.95
C LYS A 33 -7.66 -7.02 -10.38
N LYS A 34 -8.86 -6.51 -10.66
CA LYS A 34 -9.21 -5.95 -11.98
C LYS A 34 -8.42 -4.67 -12.27
N ILE A 35 -8.33 -3.77 -11.28
CA ILE A 35 -7.60 -2.51 -11.37
C ILE A 35 -6.09 -2.76 -11.52
N GLU A 36 -5.56 -3.75 -10.81
CA GLU A 36 -4.17 -4.18 -10.89
C GLU A 36 -3.84 -4.74 -12.28
N LYS A 37 -4.70 -5.61 -12.81
CA LYS A 37 -4.57 -6.12 -14.19
C LYS A 37 -4.62 -5.00 -15.25
N ALA A 38 -5.36 -3.93 -14.98
CA ALA A 38 -5.45 -2.78 -15.86
C ALA A 38 -4.25 -1.80 -15.73
N GLY A 39 -3.37 -2.00 -14.73
CA GLY A 39 -2.16 -1.23 -14.51
C GLY A 39 -2.32 0.00 -13.61
N TYR A 40 -3.50 0.19 -13.00
CA TYR A 40 -3.79 1.35 -12.14
C TYR A 40 -3.56 1.08 -10.64
N LEU A 41 -3.25 -0.16 -10.30
CA LEU A 41 -2.89 -0.58 -8.94
C LEU A 41 -1.63 -1.44 -9.01
N ARG A 42 -0.69 -1.22 -8.08
CA ARG A 42 0.41 -2.14 -7.81
C ARG A 42 0.41 -2.54 -6.34
N THR A 43 0.49 -3.83 -6.07
CA THR A 43 0.58 -4.37 -4.71
C THR A 43 2.00 -4.82 -4.39
N VAL A 44 2.51 -4.46 -3.21
CA VAL A 44 3.78 -4.99 -2.67
C VAL A 44 3.59 -5.51 -1.26
N LYS A 45 4.24 -6.63 -0.95
CA LYS A 45 4.31 -7.18 0.40
C LYS A 45 5.70 -6.92 0.96
N LYS A 46 5.77 -6.33 2.15
CA LYS A 46 7.04 -6.09 2.85
C LYS A 46 6.98 -6.75 4.23
N SER A 47 8.07 -7.42 4.59
CA SER A 47 8.27 -7.91 5.96
C SER A 47 8.76 -6.75 6.81
N LEU A 48 8.12 -6.52 7.95
CA LEU A 48 8.54 -5.49 8.89
C LEU A 48 9.63 -5.99 9.87
N GLY A 49 10.18 -7.19 9.65
CA GLY A 49 11.21 -7.80 10.49
C GLY A 49 10.64 -8.80 11.50
N ARG A 50 11.52 -9.30 12.40
CA ARG A 50 11.20 -10.38 13.34
C ARG A 50 10.01 -9.99 14.23
N GLY A 51 8.97 -10.81 14.23
CA GLY A 51 7.78 -10.64 15.06
C GLY A 51 6.74 -9.62 14.57
N ARG A 52 7.01 -8.84 13.51
CA ARG A 52 6.10 -7.76 13.04
C ARG A 52 5.26 -8.13 11.81
N GLY A 53 5.41 -9.36 11.32
CA GLY A 53 4.61 -9.90 10.22
C GLY A 53 4.89 -9.28 8.84
N VAL A 54 4.06 -9.67 7.88
CA VAL A 54 4.09 -9.18 6.50
C VAL A 54 2.95 -8.20 6.30
N GLN A 55 3.28 -6.98 5.87
CA GLN A 55 2.30 -5.95 5.55
C GLN A 55 2.14 -5.80 4.03
N THR A 56 0.91 -5.58 3.59
CA THR A 56 0.57 -5.40 2.18
C THR A 56 0.30 -3.93 1.89
N PHE A 57 1.12 -3.33 1.04
CA PHE A 57 0.99 -1.96 0.57
C PHE A 57 0.39 -1.96 -0.85
N ARG A 58 -0.42 -0.96 -1.13
CA ARG A 58 -1.15 -0.82 -2.39
C ARG A 58 -1.00 0.60 -2.90
N PHE A 59 -0.49 0.73 -4.11
CA PHE A 59 -0.30 2.00 -4.79
C PHE A 59 -1.33 2.11 -5.90
N PHE A 60 -2.24 3.07 -5.77
CA PHE A 60 -3.22 3.41 -6.81
C PHE A 60 -2.75 4.64 -7.56
N SER A 61 -3.13 4.76 -8.83
CA SER A 61 -2.87 5.94 -9.65
C SER A 61 -3.97 6.08 -10.70
N ASP A 62 -4.35 7.32 -11.01
CA ASP A 62 -5.32 7.62 -12.07
C ASP A 62 -4.76 7.33 -13.47
N THR A 63 -3.43 7.24 -13.59
CA THR A 63 -2.73 6.78 -14.80
C THR A 63 -2.06 5.44 -14.55
N LYS A 64 -1.84 4.66 -15.61
CA LYS A 64 -1.10 3.39 -15.52
C LYS A 64 0.27 3.62 -14.87
N ILE A 65 0.58 2.78 -13.88
CA ILE A 65 1.83 2.81 -13.15
C ILE A 65 2.87 2.07 -13.98
N THR A 66 3.85 2.82 -14.50
CA THR A 66 5.00 2.21 -15.20
C THR A 66 5.95 1.56 -14.20
N ASP A 67 6.81 0.66 -14.68
CA ASP A 67 7.78 -0.01 -13.80
C ASP A 67 8.77 0.99 -13.18
N PHE A 68 9.23 1.98 -13.94
CA PHE A 68 10.07 3.07 -13.43
C PHE A 68 9.38 3.88 -12.31
N GLN A 69 8.11 4.25 -12.50
CA GLN A 69 7.34 4.94 -11.46
C GLN A 69 7.18 4.05 -10.22
N PHE A 70 6.95 2.76 -10.42
CA PHE A 70 6.79 1.81 -9.34
C PHE A 70 8.08 1.64 -8.53
N GLU A 71 9.25 1.58 -9.18
CA GLU A 71 10.56 1.52 -8.51
C GLU A 71 10.79 2.73 -7.61
N ILE A 72 10.49 3.94 -8.10
CA ILE A 72 10.57 5.17 -7.29
C ILE A 72 9.63 5.10 -6.08
N MET A 73 8.41 4.59 -6.26
CA MET A 73 7.45 4.41 -5.16
C MET A 73 7.94 3.39 -4.13
N LEU A 74 8.58 2.30 -4.57
CA LEU A 74 9.17 1.30 -3.67
C LEU A 74 10.32 1.88 -2.85
N GLN A 75 11.20 2.67 -3.47
CA GLN A 75 12.29 3.32 -2.77
C GLN A 75 11.75 4.25 -1.66
N ARG A 76 10.77 5.09 -1.98
CA ARG A 76 10.12 6.00 -1.01
C ARG A 76 9.44 5.25 0.13
N LEU A 77 8.81 4.11 -0.17
CA LEU A 77 8.21 3.26 0.85
C LEU A 77 9.28 2.69 1.79
N ASP A 78 10.39 2.21 1.25
CA ASP A 78 11.49 1.64 2.05
C ASP A 78 12.13 2.71 2.95
N GLU A 79 12.33 3.94 2.43
CA GLU A 79 12.77 5.10 3.21
C GLU A 79 11.80 5.43 4.35
N ALA A 80 10.49 5.48 4.07
CA ALA A 80 9.47 5.74 5.09
C ALA A 80 9.42 4.66 6.18
N ILE A 81 9.57 3.38 5.80
CA ILE A 81 9.63 2.27 6.76
C ILE A 81 10.89 2.36 7.62
N ALA A 82 12.04 2.72 7.03
CA ALA A 82 13.30 2.88 7.76
C ALA A 82 13.24 4.03 8.77
N MET A 83 12.73 5.19 8.37
CA MET A 83 12.52 6.35 9.26
C MET A 83 11.63 6.00 10.46
N LYS A 84 10.51 5.31 10.20
CA LYS A 84 9.61 4.87 11.27
C LYS A 84 10.29 3.89 12.24
N LYS A 85 11.20 3.04 11.74
CA LYS A 85 11.98 2.14 12.61
C LYS A 85 12.96 2.92 13.50
N SER A 86 13.62 3.95 12.97
CA SER A 86 14.53 4.78 13.79
C SER A 86 13.79 5.54 14.88
N GLU A 87 12.63 6.13 14.58
CA GLU A 87 11.81 6.83 15.57
C GLU A 87 11.41 5.93 16.74
N LEU A 88 10.97 4.69 16.46
CA LEU A 88 10.65 3.73 17.52
C LEU A 88 11.88 3.32 18.36
N SER A 89 13.08 3.31 17.78
CA SER A 89 14.30 2.92 18.50
C SER A 89 14.85 4.02 19.42
N THR A 90 14.54 5.29 19.17
CA THR A 90 15.00 6.42 20.00
C THR A 90 14.18 6.60 21.28
N ILE A 91 13.01 5.95 21.37
CA ILE A 91 12.09 6.05 22.52
C ILE A 91 12.36 4.92 23.56
N THR A 92 13.33 4.03 23.31
CA THR A 92 13.73 2.93 24.22
C THR A 92 15.14 3.17 24.73
#